data_AF-A0A8T3VT58-F1
#
_entry.id   AF-A0A8T3VT58-F1
#
_cell.length_a   1.000
_cell.length_b   1.000
_cell.length_c   1.000
_cell.angle_alpha   90.00
_cell.angle_beta   90.00
_cell.angle_gamma   90.00
#
_symmetry.space_group_name_H-M   'P 1'
#
loop_
_entity.id
_entity.type
_entity.pdbx_description
1 polymer ?
#
loop_
_entity_poly.entity_id
_entity_poly.type
_entity_poly.pdbx_seq_one_letter_code
_entity_poly.pdbx_strand_id
1 'polypeptide(L)'
;MSSIEVVKKELHPWTSSSGEVRYYVNNWFDLIGDVLESFSQNEWNAPSMDKIKRAKVWLDSSAHVHVDGLKDELTVEIIRNNLEDRFFQ
;
A
#
# COMPACT_ATOMS: atom_id res chain seq x y z
N MET A 1 16.81 7.77 4.96
CA MET A 1 17.33 6.89 3.88
C MET A 1 17.30 5.43 4.31
N SER A 2 16.10 4.87 4.41
CA SER A 2 15.93 3.41 4.37
C SER A 2 16.14 2.93 2.93
N SER A 3 17.06 1.99 2.73
CA SER A 3 17.22 1.29 1.45
C SER A 3 16.06 0.32 1.25
N ILE A 4 15.59 0.15 0.00
CA ILE A 4 14.63 -0.90 -0.36
C ILE A 4 15.07 -2.30 0.13
N GLU A 5 16.37 -2.55 0.28
CA GLU A 5 16.88 -3.80 0.85
C GLU A 5 16.57 -3.99 2.34
N VAL A 6 16.45 -2.89 3.10
CA VAL A 6 16.04 -2.93 4.52
C VAL A 6 14.56 -3.27 4.60
N VAL A 7 13.73 -2.57 3.81
CA VAL A 7 12.29 -2.81 3.72
C VAL A 7 12.02 -4.24 3.26
N LYS A 8 12.74 -4.74 2.25
CA LYS A 8 12.62 -6.14 1.76
C LYS A 8 12.90 -7.21 2.83
N LYS A 9 13.69 -6.93 3.87
CA LYS A 9 13.96 -7.88 4.97
C LYS A 9 12.78 -8.03 5.94
N GLU A 10 11.91 -7.03 5.99
CA GLU A 10 10.74 -7.00 6.87
C GLU A 10 9.46 -7.47 6.16
N LEU A 11 9.52 -7.64 4.83
CA LEU A 11 8.38 -8.01 4.00
C LEU A 11 8.45 -9.47 3.56
N HIS A 12 7.28 -10.08 3.34
CA HIS A 12 7.21 -11.44 2.83
C HIS A 12 7.28 -11.44 1.30
N PRO A 13 8.31 -12.09 0.69
CA PRO A 13 8.42 -12.20 -0.76
C PRO A 13 7.37 -13.18 -1.29
N TRP A 14 6.78 -12.84 -2.43
CA TRP A 14 5.84 -13.67 -3.18
C TRP A 14 6.16 -13.56 -4.67
N THR A 15 6.29 -14.69 -5.36
CA THR A 15 6.44 -14.71 -6.80
C THR A 15 5.06 -14.81 -7.45
N SER A 16 4.71 -13.81 -8.25
CA SER A 16 3.46 -13.81 -9.00
C SER A 16 3.44 -14.93 -10.04
N SER A 17 2.26 -15.23 -10.58
CA SER A 17 2.09 -16.21 -11.66
C SER A 17 2.88 -15.88 -12.93
N SER A 18 3.29 -14.61 -13.11
CA SER A 18 4.12 -14.15 -14.23
C SER A 18 5.63 -14.17 -13.93
N GLY A 19 6.06 -14.66 -12.76
CA GLY A 19 7.47 -14.74 -12.36
C GLY A 19 8.02 -13.47 -11.70
N GLU A 20 7.19 -12.46 -11.48
CA GLU A 20 7.58 -11.20 -10.85
C GLU A 20 7.66 -11.37 -9.32
N VAL A 21 8.77 -10.93 -8.71
CA VAL A 21 8.92 -10.94 -7.24
C VAL A 21 8.25 -9.70 -6.65
N ARG A 22 7.28 -9.92 -5.78
CA ARG A 22 6.50 -8.90 -5.08
C ARG A 22 6.70 -9.03 -3.57
N TYR A 23 6.59 -7.92 -2.85
CA TYR A 23 6.79 -7.89 -1.40
C TYR A 23 5.53 -7.34 -0.72
N TYR A 24 4.74 -8.20 -0.08
CA TYR A 24 3.49 -7.77 0.56
C TYR A 24 3.75 -6.96 1.83
N VAL A 25 3.04 -5.83 1.95
CA VAL A 25 3.08 -4.96 3.14
C VAL A 25 1.90 -5.34 4.04
N ASN A 26 2.04 -6.41 4.83
CA ASN A 26 0.91 -6.98 5.59
C ASN A 26 0.28 -6.01 6.60
N ASN A 27 1.08 -5.09 7.16
CA ASN A 27 0.64 -4.08 8.13
C ASN A 27 0.40 -2.70 7.50
N TRP A 28 0.24 -2.62 6.17
CA TRP A 28 0.11 -1.34 5.47
C TRP A 28 -1.00 -0.45 6.04
N PHE A 29 -2.12 -1.07 6.42
CA PHE A 29 -3.28 -0.35 6.93
C PHE A 29 -2.97 0.31 8.28
N ASP A 30 -2.21 -0.34 9.16
CA ASP A 30 -1.83 0.23 10.45
C ASP A 30 -0.88 1.43 10.30
N LEU A 31 -0.14 1.49 9.19
CA LEU A 31 0.79 2.59 8.91
C LEU A 31 0.07 3.88 8.48
N ILE A 32 -1.07 3.78 7.79
CA ILE A 32 -1.74 4.93 7.15
C ILE A 32 -3.27 4.97 7.40
N GLY A 33 -3.76 4.15 8.32
CA GLY A 33 -5.20 3.98 8.58
C GLY A 33 -5.86 5.27 9.07
N ASP A 34 -5.13 6.08 9.84
CA ASP A 34 -5.53 7.40 10.31
C ASP A 34 -5.77 8.39 9.15
N VAL A 35 -4.86 8.39 8.16
CA VAL A 35 -4.98 9.22 6.94
C VAL A 35 -6.22 8.80 6.14
N LEU A 36 -6.45 7.49 6.00
CA LEU A 36 -7.58 6.94 5.26
C LEU A 36 -8.92 7.17 5.96
N GLU A 37 -8.96 7.07 7.29
CA GLU A 37 -10.16 7.40 8.07
C GLU A 37 -10.52 8.87 7.94
N SER A 38 -9.54 9.77 8.04
CA SER A 38 -9.74 11.21 7.83
C SER A 38 -10.26 11.49 6.41
N PHE A 39 -9.67 10.87 5.40
CA PHE A 39 -10.15 10.98 4.02
C PHE A 39 -11.59 10.48 3.85
N SER A 40 -11.89 9.28 4.35
CA SER A 40 -13.22 8.67 4.22
C SER A 40 -14.33 9.44 4.93
N GLN A 41 -14.01 10.20 5.98
CA GLN A 41 -14.97 11.05 6.69
C GLN A 41 -15.27 12.34 5.93
N ASN A 42 -14.30 12.85 5.16
CA ASN A 42 -14.40 14.12 4.45
C ASN A 42 -14.90 13.97 3.01
N GLU A 43 -14.76 12.78 2.40
CA GLU A 43 -15.18 12.53 1.03
C GLU A 43 -16.44 11.67 0.92
N TRP A 44 -17.50 12.27 0.36
CA TRP A 44 -18.82 11.66 0.21
C TRP A 44 -18.80 10.35 -0.61
N ASN A 45 -17.91 10.24 -1.59
CA ASN A 45 -17.79 9.07 -2.46
C ASN A 45 -16.69 8.09 -2.07
N ALA A 46 -16.04 8.28 -0.91
CA ALA A 46 -14.96 7.42 -0.49
C ALA A 46 -15.43 5.95 -0.32
N PRO A 47 -14.62 4.96 -0.71
CA PRO A 47 -14.89 3.57 -0.41
C PRO A 47 -14.98 3.36 1.11
N SER A 48 -15.85 2.45 1.56
CA SER A 48 -15.90 2.11 2.98
C SER A 48 -14.58 1.53 3.48
N MET A 49 -14.25 1.78 4.75
CA MET A 49 -13.01 1.28 5.37
C MET A 49 -12.86 -0.24 5.28
N ASP A 50 -13.95 -0.99 5.40
CA ASP A 50 -13.95 -2.45 5.24
C ASP A 50 -13.55 -2.91 3.83
N LYS A 51 -13.88 -2.11 2.81
CA LYS A 51 -13.47 -2.36 1.42
C LYS A 51 -12.00 -2.01 1.24
N ILE A 52 -11.55 -0.90 1.82
CA ILE A 52 -10.16 -0.44 1.80
C ILE A 52 -9.24 -1.49 2.44
N LYS A 53 -9.58 -2.02 3.62
CA LYS A 53 -8.80 -3.05 4.34
C LYS A 53 -8.60 -4.36 3.58
N ARG A 54 -9.45 -4.66 2.59
CA ARG A 54 -9.32 -5.87 1.75
C ARG A 54 -8.33 -5.69 0.60
N ALA A 55 -7.84 -4.46 0.38
CA ALA A 55 -6.84 -4.20 -0.63
C ALA A 55 -5.55 -4.96 -0.32
N LYS A 56 -4.91 -5.46 -1.39
CA LYS A 56 -3.62 -6.09 -1.30
C LYS A 56 -2.57 -5.06 -1.72
N VAL A 57 -1.70 -4.70 -0.78
CA VAL A 57 -0.64 -3.71 -1.01
C VAL A 57 0.71 -4.41 -1.05
N TRP A 58 1.51 -4.12 -2.08
CA TRP A 58 2.80 -4.76 -2.29
C TRP A 58 3.79 -3.83 -2.98
N LEU A 59 5.08 -4.08 -2.78
CA LEU A 59 6.16 -3.39 -3.50
C LEU A 59 6.72 -4.26 -4.62
N ASP A 60 7.08 -3.63 -5.74
CA ASP A 60 7.84 -4.26 -6.81
C ASP A 60 9.35 -4.24 -6.53
N SER A 61 10.13 -4.80 -7.45
CA SER A 61 11.61 -4.84 -7.32
C SER A 61 12.25 -3.45 -7.29
N SER A 62 11.57 -2.46 -7.87
CA SER A 62 11.99 -1.07 -8.04
C SER A 62 11.48 -0.16 -6.93
N ALA A 63 10.89 -0.73 -5.87
CA ALA A 63 10.41 0.00 -4.69
C ALA A 63 9.11 0.80 -4.90
N HIS A 64 8.36 0.55 -5.97
CA HIS A 64 7.06 1.21 -6.16
C HIS A 64 5.94 0.45 -5.46
N VAL A 65 5.00 1.20 -4.87
CA VAL A 65 3.83 0.65 -4.19
C VAL A 65 2.69 0.40 -5.18
N HIS A 66 2.19 -0.82 -5.16
CA HIS A 66 1.05 -1.27 -5.95
C HIS A 66 -0.11 -1.67 -5.02
N VAL A 67 -1.33 -1.38 -5.46
CA VAL A 67 -2.55 -1.61 -4.69
C VAL A 67 -3.55 -2.37 -5.56
N ASP A 68 -3.83 -3.62 -5.20
CA ASP A 68 -4.82 -4.45 -5.88
C ASP A 68 -6.12 -4.52 -5.07
N GLY A 69 -7.26 -4.67 -5.77
CA GLY A 69 -8.57 -4.87 -5.15
C GLY A 69 -9.36 -3.59 -4.87
N LEU A 70 -8.82 -2.42 -5.24
CA LEU A 70 -9.52 -1.14 -5.23
C LEU A 70 -9.64 -0.58 -6.64
N LYS A 71 -10.77 0.07 -6.92
CA LYS A 71 -11.04 0.76 -8.19
C LYS A 71 -10.99 2.27 -8.09
N ASP A 72 -11.01 2.79 -6.87
CA ASP A 72 -10.99 4.23 -6.62
C ASP A 72 -9.56 4.73 -6.74
N GLU A 73 -9.28 5.48 -7.82
CA GLU A 73 -7.93 5.93 -8.15
C GLU A 73 -7.35 6.86 -7.08
N LEU A 74 -8.19 7.72 -6.49
CA LEU A 74 -7.76 8.65 -5.45
C LEU A 74 -7.36 7.93 -4.16
N THR A 75 -8.14 6.94 -3.71
CA THR A 75 -7.77 6.10 -2.57
C THR A 75 -6.48 5.33 -2.86
N VAL A 76 -6.32 4.79 -4.07
CA VAL A 76 -5.09 4.09 -4.48
C VAL A 76 -3.88 5.03 -4.44
N GLU A 77 -4.04 6.26 -4.91
CA GLU A 77 -2.99 7.28 -4.89
C GLU A 77 -2.61 7.69 -3.46
N ILE A 78 -3.58 7.89 -2.57
CA ILE A 78 -3.33 8.19 -1.15
C ILE A 78 -2.52 7.06 -0.50
N ILE A 79 -2.90 5.80 -0.74
CA ILE A 79 -2.18 4.64 -0.20
C ILE A 79 -0.74 4.61 -0.73
N ARG A 80 -0.56 4.75 -2.04
CA ARG A 80 0.75 4.73 -2.69
C ARG A 80 1.66 5.81 -2.12
N ASN A 81 1.23 7.07 -2.17
CA ASN A 81 2.06 8.21 -1.81
C ASN A 81 2.45 8.18 -0.33
N ASN A 82 1.51 7.87 0.58
CA ASN A 82 1.81 7.84 2.01
C ASN A 82 2.73 6.67 2.41
N LEU A 83 2.65 5.53 1.73
CA LEU A 83 3.53 4.40 2.01
C LEU A 83 4.92 4.63 1.42
N GLU A 84 5.03 5.14 0.19
CA GLU A 84 6.31 5.50 -0.41
C GLU A 84 7.03 6.57 0.43
N ASP A 85 6.32 7.62 0.86
CA ASP A 85 6.88 8.64 1.75
C ASP A 85 7.40 8.03 3.06
N ARG A 86 6.66 7.10 3.68
CA ARG A 86 7.07 6.46 4.94
C ARG A 86 8.26 5.52 4.78
N PHE A 87 8.35 4.81 3.65
CA PHE A 87 9.42 3.83 3.43
C PHE A 87 10.74 4.47 2.95
N PHE A 88 10.67 5.62 2.27
CA PHE A 88 11.83 6.19 1.57
C PHE A 88 12.32 7.55 2.08
N GLN A 89 11.74 8.10 3.16
CA GLN A 89 12.35 9.18 3.94
C GLN A 89 13.63 8.71 4.69
#